data_AF-A0A7V0JGM4-F1
#
_entry.id   AF-A0A7V0JGM4-F1
#
_cell.length_a   1.000
_cell.length_b   1.000
_cell.length_c   1.000
_cell.angle_alpha   90.00
_cell.angle_beta   90.00
_cell.angle_gamma   90.00
#
_symmetry.space_group_name_H-M   'P 1'
#
loop_
_entity.id
_entity.type
_entity.pdbx_description
1 polymer ?
#
loop_
_entity_poly.entity_id
_entity_poly.type
_entity_poly.pdbx_seq_one_letter_code
_entity_poly.pdbx_strand_id
1 'polypeptide(L)' 'FDGFWEHRLTPWDIAAGALIIKEAGGVFTSFEGDDHYLSSGNVLGANPPIHSQMLKIIQETAGSLAP' A
#
# COMPACT_ATOMS: atom_id res chain seq x y z
N PHE A 1 10.00 -3.71 -11.48
CA PHE A 1 9.13 -2.77 -10.74
C PHE A 1 9.57 -2.80 -9.30
N ASP A 2 9.63 -1.65 -8.64
CA ASP A 2 10.19 -1.51 -7.28
C ASP A 2 9.11 -1.23 -6.21
N GLY A 3 7.87 -1.03 -6.64
CA GLY A 3 6.70 -0.86 -5.80
C GLY A 3 5.40 -0.95 -6.61
N PHE A 4 4.30 -1.17 -5.90
CA PHE A 4 2.94 -1.30 -6.43
C PHE A 4 1.97 -0.55 -5.51
N TRP A 5 1.00 0.16 -6.09
CA TRP A 5 -0.09 0.77 -5.33
C TRP A 5 -1.37 0.75 -6.16
N GLU A 6 -2.50 0.57 -5.49
CA GLU A 6 -3.83 0.63 -6.12
C GLU A 6 -4.92 0.93 -5.08
N HIS A 7 -6.09 1.36 -5.54
CA HIS A 7 -7.24 1.69 -4.69
C HIS A 7 -8.50 0.97 -5.20
N ARG A 8 -9.46 0.76 -4.30
CA ARG A 8 -10.74 0.06 -4.58
C ARG A 8 -10.58 -1.41 -5.01
N LEU A 9 -9.55 -2.08 -4.51
CA LEU A 9 -9.41 -3.52 -4.66
C LEU A 9 -10.34 -4.26 -3.69
N THR A 10 -10.75 -5.45 -4.10
CA THR A 10 -11.50 -6.35 -3.22
C THR A 10 -10.54 -7.22 -2.41
N PRO A 11 -10.97 -7.81 -1.27
CA PRO A 11 -10.07 -8.59 -0.42
C PRO A 11 -9.35 -9.75 -1.14
N TRP A 12 -9.99 -10.38 -2.13
CA TRP A 12 -9.40 -11.50 -2.88
C TRP A 12 -8.32 -11.06 -3.88
N ASP A 13 -8.38 -9.84 -4.39
CA ASP A 13 -7.32 -9.26 -5.24
C ASP A 13 -6.05 -8.97 -4.42
N ILE A 14 -6.18 -8.79 -3.10
CA ILE A 14 -5.13 -8.31 -2.20
C ILE A 14 -4.46 -9.46 -1.45
N ALA A 15 -5.24 -10.41 -0.93
CA ALA A 15 -4.81 -11.34 0.11
C ALA A 15 -3.55 -12.13 -0.26
N ALA A 16 -3.50 -12.69 -1.47
CA ALA A 16 -2.35 -13.47 -1.94
C ALA A 16 -1.11 -12.59 -2.13
N GLY A 17 -1.27 -11.41 -2.75
CA GLY A 17 -0.17 -10.46 -2.99
C GLY A 17 0.45 -9.95 -1.70
N ALA A 18 -0.38 -9.64 -0.70
CA ALA A 18 0.08 -9.18 0.60
C ALA A 18 0.99 -10.21 1.30
N LEU A 19 0.62 -11.50 1.26
CA LEU A 19 1.45 -12.56 1.85
C LEU A 19 2.78 -12.71 1.10
N ILE A 20 2.74 -12.76 -0.23
CA ILE A 20 3.95 -12.90 -1.07
C ILE A 20 4.94 -11.77 -0.80
N ILE A 21 4.46 -10.52 -0.75
CA ILE A 21 5.32 -9.35 -0.52
C ILE A 21 5.94 -9.40 0.88
N LYS A 22 5.16 -9.76 1.90
CA LYS A 22 5.66 -9.87 3.28
C LYS A 22 6.73 -10.96 3.43
N GLU A 23 6.50 -12.14 2.86
CA GLU A 23 7.48 -13.25 2.90
C GLU A 23 8.76 -12.95 2.10
N ALA A 24 8.66 -12.10 1.08
CA ALA A 24 9.82 -11.60 0.34
C ALA A 24 10.62 -10.50 1.08
N GLY A 25 10.22 -10.14 2.31
CA GLY A 25 10.84 -9.06 3.09
C GLY A 25 10.38 -7.66 2.70
N GLY A 26 9.30 -7.56 1.93
CA GLY A 26 8.65 -6.30 1.58
C GLY A 26 7.71 -5.79 2.67
N VAL A 27 7.25 -4.56 2.49
CA VAL A 27 6.26 -3.88 3.33
C VAL A 27 4.97 -3.75 2.52
N PHE A 28 3.84 -4.04 3.17
CA PHE A 28 2.51 -3.95 2.57
C PHE A 28 1.54 -3.26 3.53
N THR A 29 1.00 -2.11 3.14
CA THR A 29 0.14 -1.25 3.97
C THR A 29 -1.02 -0.66 3.18
N SER A 30 -1.95 0.00 3.89
CA SER A 30 -2.86 0.97 3.31
C SER A 30 -2.15 2.29 2.95
N PHE A 31 -2.90 3.30 2.48
CA PHE A 31 -2.37 4.65 2.24
C PHE A 31 -2.16 5.44 3.54
N GLU A 32 -2.76 4.99 4.63
CA GLU A 32 -2.57 5.49 5.98
C GLU A 32 -1.28 4.93 6.62
N GLY A 33 -0.67 3.93 5.98
CA GLY A 33 0.52 3.25 6.49
C GLY A 33 0.22 2.16 7.53
N ASP A 34 -1.05 1.82 7.70
CA ASP A 34 -1.51 0.76 8.61
C ASP A 34 -1.75 -0.58 7.89
N ASP A 35 -2.21 -1.59 8.63
CA ASP A 35 -2.50 -2.92 8.14
C ASP A 35 -3.98 -3.12 7.72
N HIS A 36 -4.78 -2.05 7.65
CA HIS A 36 -6.19 -2.10 7.25
C HIS A 36 -6.40 -2.21 5.72
N TYR A 37 -5.36 -2.57 4.96
CA TYR A 37 -5.37 -2.67 3.50
C TYR A 37 -6.42 -3.65 2.95
N LEU A 38 -6.78 -4.71 3.70
CA LEU A 38 -7.85 -5.66 3.30
C LEU A 38 -9.25 -5.04 3.39
N SER A 39 -9.47 -4.16 4.36
CA SER A 39 -10.77 -3.51 4.58
C SER A 39 -10.91 -2.21 3.79
N SER A 40 -9.83 -1.46 3.60
CA SER A 40 -9.86 -0.18 2.87
C SER A 40 -9.89 -0.38 1.35
N GLY A 41 -9.33 -1.48 0.85
CA GLY A 41 -9.11 -1.69 -0.59
C GLY A 41 -8.02 -0.79 -1.18
N ASN A 42 -7.33 -0.02 -0.34
CA ASN A 42 -6.17 0.79 -0.70
C ASN A 42 -4.92 0.01 -0.31
N VAL A 43 -4.01 -0.18 -1.25
CA VAL A 43 -2.82 -1.00 -1.05
C VAL A 43 -1.58 -0.29 -1.54
N LEU A 44 -0.49 -0.43 -0.79
CA LEU A 44 0.86 -0.03 -1.15
C LEU A 44 1.81 -1.17 -0.74
N GLY A 45 2.51 -1.73 -1.72
CA GLY A 45 3.50 -2.79 -1.53
C GLY A 45 4.84 -2.43 -2.17
N ALA A 46 5.94 -2.47 -1.41
CA ALA A 46 7.29 -2.22 -1.91
C ALA A 46 8.35 -2.74 -0.93
N ASN A 47 9.64 -2.70 -1.29
CA ASN A 47 10.71 -2.87 -0.31
C ASN A 47 10.77 -1.65 0.66
N PRO A 48 11.33 -1.80 1.88
CA PRO A 48 11.19 -0.78 2.93
C PRO A 48 11.60 0.66 2.55
N PRO A 49 12.72 0.90 1.84
CA PRO A 49 13.12 2.26 1.44
C PRO A 49 12.14 2.91 0.47
N ILE A 50 11.67 2.16 -0.54
CA ILE A 50 10.75 2.67 -1.56
C ILE A 50 9.35 2.82 -0.98
N HIS A 51 8.90 1.88 -0.14
CA HIS A 51 7.63 1.96 0.57
C HIS A 51 7.49 3.28 1.33
N SER A 52 8.52 3.66 2.09
CA SER A 52 8.53 4.91 2.86
C SER A 52 8.43 6.16 1.98
N GLN A 53 9.09 6.16 0.81
CA GLN A 53 9.05 7.27 -0.15
C GLN A 53 7.68 7.37 -0.83
N MET A 54 7.12 6.23 -1.26
CA MET A 54 5.81 6.18 -1.91
C MET A 54 4.70 6.59 -0.95
N LEU A 55 4.72 6.09 0.29
CA LEU A 55 3.72 6.43 1.31
C LEU A 55 3.67 7.94 1.56
N LYS A 56 4.85 8.58 1.66
CA LYS A 56 4.95 10.03 1.80
C LYS A 56 4.28 10.77 0.64
N ILE A 57 4.58 10.39 -0.61
CA ILE A 57 3.99 11.02 -1.81
C ILE A 57 2.48 10.83 -1.83
N ILE A 58 2.00 9.62 -1.51
CA ILE A 58 0.57 9.29 -1.46
C ILE A 58 -0.14 10.16 -0.42
N GLN A 59 0.42 10.31 0.78
CA GLN A 59 -0.19 11.10 1.86
C GLN A 59 -0.18 12.60 1.56
N GLU A 60 0.91 13.13 0.98
CA GLU A 60 0.96 14.53 0.53
C GLU A 60 -0.10 14.82 -0.54
N THR A 61 -0.32 13.88 -1.46
CA THR A 61 -1.30 14.05 -2.56
C THR A 61 -2.74 13.80 -2.09
N ALA A 62 -2.97 12.84 -1.21
CA ALA A 62 -4.29 12.56 -0.64
C ALA A 62 -4.75 13.71 0.29
N GLY A 63 -3.84 14.31 1.05
CA GLY A 63 -4.10 15.51 1.83
C GLY A 63 -4.42 16.73 0.96
N SER A 64 -3.83 16.82 -0.23
CA SER A 64 -4.15 17.85 -1.23
C SER A 64 -5.55 17.72 -1.85
N LEU A 65 -6.23 16.58 -1.66
CA LEU A 65 -7.59 16.33 -2.15
C LEU A 65 -8.67 16.51 -1.07
N ALA A 66 -8.27 16.86 0.16
CA ALA A 66 -9.21 17.32 1.18
C ALA A 66 -9.62 18.78 0.85
N PRO A 67 -10.93 19.11 0.86
CA PRO A 67 -11.41 20.47 0.60
C PRO A 67 -10.91 21.50 1.62
#